data_AF-A0A6I7ZB95-F1
#
_entry.id   AF-A0A6I7ZB95-F1
#
_cell.length_a   1.000
_cell.length_b   1.000
_cell.length_c   1.000
_cell.angle_alpha   90.00
_cell.angle_beta   90.00
_cell.angle_gamma   90.00
#
_symmetry.space_group_name_H-M   'P 1'
#
loop_
_entity.id
_entity.type
_entity.pdbx_description
1 polymer ?
#
loop_
_entity_poly.entity_id
_entity_poly.type
_entity_poly.pdbx_seq_one_letter_code
_entity_poly.pdbx_strand_id
1 'polypeptide(L)'
;MTNKVKVWTKQHENILQVLEQTGRYIAKKEYIQQKMEDHSSLYLGVYEWYMQAAARFVQPPADVKYPIWVSLSEEDSIQNSEGNTILEIELDEDQLIVVDLLKWGNIVNHLYIPKDLEDQREHTRLLEKYGIDDITAFMTLFYPNIKRKIEQSHERLFDDSSVLGEMKVGTIWEIRKEWITQITR
;
A
#
# COMPACT_ATOMS: atom_id res chain seq x y z
N MET A 1 26.94 -4.87 -6.69
CA MET A 1 26.28 -5.80 -5.76
C MET A 1 25.17 -5.00 -5.13
N THR A 2 23.93 -5.31 -5.44
CA THR A 2 22.75 -4.75 -4.79
C THR A 2 22.68 -5.30 -3.37
N ASN A 3 22.33 -4.46 -2.41
CA ASN A 3 22.05 -4.92 -1.06
C ASN A 3 20.79 -5.81 -1.11
N LYS A 4 20.83 -6.91 -0.37
CA LYS A 4 19.68 -7.78 -0.17
C LYS A 4 18.93 -7.37 1.08
N VAL A 5 17.61 -7.46 1.03
CA VAL A 5 16.72 -7.20 2.17
C VAL A 5 15.74 -8.35 2.33
N LYS A 6 15.41 -8.66 3.59
CA LYS A 6 14.38 -9.65 3.93
C LYS A 6 13.06 -8.96 4.25
N VAL A 7 11.99 -9.52 3.71
CA VAL A 7 10.62 -9.05 3.96
C VAL A 7 9.68 -10.24 4.13
N TRP A 8 8.53 -9.99 4.77
CA TRP A 8 7.55 -11.04 5.07
C TRP A 8 6.20 -10.71 4.45
N THR A 9 5.51 -11.70 3.89
CA THR A 9 4.15 -11.50 3.37
C THR A 9 3.25 -12.68 3.69
N LYS A 10 2.04 -12.36 4.15
CA LYS A 10 0.99 -13.35 4.42
C LYS A 10 0.11 -13.51 3.19
N GLN A 11 0.04 -14.73 2.68
CA GLN A 11 -0.66 -15.06 1.45
C GLN A 11 -1.51 -16.33 1.63
N HIS A 12 -2.54 -16.50 0.80
CA HIS A 12 -3.28 -17.75 0.78
C HIS A 12 -2.37 -18.88 0.27
N GLU A 13 -2.41 -20.06 0.88
CA GLU A 13 -1.52 -21.19 0.55
C GLU A 13 -1.52 -21.60 -0.94
N ASN A 14 -2.60 -21.35 -1.68
CA ASN A 14 -2.72 -21.60 -3.12
C ASN A 14 -1.60 -20.94 -3.95
N ILE A 15 -1.01 -19.84 -3.47
CA ILE A 15 0.09 -19.20 -4.21
C ILE A 15 1.33 -20.10 -4.28
N LEU A 16 1.51 -21.02 -3.33
CA LEU A 16 2.62 -21.97 -3.34
C LEU A 16 2.54 -22.88 -4.56
N GLN A 17 1.34 -23.33 -4.94
CA GLN A 17 1.14 -24.12 -6.15
C GLN A 17 1.48 -23.30 -7.41
N VAL A 18 1.10 -22.02 -7.45
CA VAL A 18 1.43 -21.13 -8.57
C VAL A 18 2.93 -20.94 -8.70
N LEU A 19 3.61 -20.69 -7.58
CA LEU A 19 5.07 -20.54 -7.51
C LEU A 19 5.80 -21.83 -7.93
N GLU A 20 5.31 -23.00 -7.53
CA GLU A 20 5.87 -24.28 -7.96
C GLU A 20 5.72 -24.53 -9.47
N GLN A 21 4.57 -24.17 -10.05
CA GLN A 21 4.28 -24.42 -11.46
C GLN A 21 4.94 -23.41 -12.40
N THR A 22 5.03 -22.14 -11.99
CA THR A 22 5.41 -21.03 -12.88
C THR A 22 6.70 -20.33 -12.47
N GLY A 23 7.20 -20.57 -11.25
CA GLY A 23 8.34 -19.86 -10.66
C GLY A 23 8.04 -18.44 -10.20
N ARG A 24 6.83 -17.91 -10.44
CA ARG A 24 6.50 -16.49 -10.25
C ARG A 24 5.06 -16.28 -9.82
N TYR A 25 4.83 -15.38 -8.89
CA TYR A 25 3.50 -14.95 -8.46
C TYR A 25 3.33 -13.44 -8.63
N ILE A 26 2.16 -13.06 -9.14
CA ILE A 26 1.72 -11.67 -9.27
C ILE A 26 0.34 -11.53 -8.60
N ALA A 27 0.09 -10.39 -7.95
CA ALA A 27 -1.20 -10.12 -7.34
C ALA A 27 -2.28 -9.99 -8.42
N LYS A 28 -3.37 -10.76 -8.28
CA LYS A 28 -4.51 -10.71 -9.20
C LYS A 28 -5.63 -9.83 -8.66
N LYS A 29 -6.36 -9.17 -9.58
CA LYS A 29 -7.46 -8.27 -9.26
C LYS A 29 -8.54 -8.93 -8.42
N GLU A 30 -8.83 -10.19 -8.71
CA GLU A 30 -9.91 -10.95 -8.10
C GLU A 30 -9.70 -11.12 -6.59
N TYR A 31 -8.45 -11.29 -6.15
CA TYR A 31 -8.13 -11.41 -4.72
C TYR A 31 -8.28 -10.09 -3.96
N ILE A 32 -8.03 -8.97 -4.64
CA ILE A 32 -8.22 -7.64 -4.06
C ILE A 32 -9.73 -7.38 -3.96
N GLN A 33 -10.51 -7.66 -5.00
CA GLN A 33 -11.96 -7.49 -4.99
C GLN A 33 -12.65 -8.37 -3.94
N GLN A 34 -12.23 -9.63 -3.79
CA GLN A 34 -12.80 -10.53 -2.77
C GLN A 34 -12.57 -10.05 -1.34
N LYS A 35 -11.46 -9.35 -1.07
CA LYS A 35 -11.16 -8.78 0.26
C LYS A 35 -11.91 -7.47 0.55
N MET A 36 -12.59 -6.87 -0.44
CA MET A 36 -13.03 -5.47 -0.38
C MET A 36 -14.54 -5.25 -0.59
N GLU A 37 -15.33 -6.33 -0.69
CA GLU A 37 -16.80 -6.32 -0.78
C GLU A 37 -17.37 -5.24 -1.74
N ASP A 38 -18.52 -4.63 -1.42
CA ASP A 38 -19.32 -3.74 -2.29
C ASP A 38 -18.72 -2.34 -2.53
N HIS A 39 -17.58 -1.98 -1.93
CA HIS A 39 -16.94 -0.65 -2.07
C HIS A 39 -15.88 -0.58 -3.18
N SER A 40 -15.90 -1.52 -4.12
CA SER A 40 -14.80 -1.77 -5.07
C SER A 40 -14.36 -0.58 -5.94
N SER A 41 -15.24 0.35 -6.33
CA SER A 41 -14.89 1.40 -7.30
C SER A 41 -13.96 2.49 -6.73
N LEU A 42 -14.17 2.91 -5.49
CA LEU A 42 -13.35 3.94 -4.84
C LEU A 42 -11.95 3.41 -4.50
N TYR A 43 -11.90 2.17 -4.00
CA TYR A 43 -10.64 1.50 -3.70
C TYR A 43 -9.82 1.20 -4.96
N LEU A 44 -10.46 0.84 -6.07
CA LEU A 44 -9.74 0.62 -7.33
C LEU A 44 -9.02 1.89 -7.80
N GLY A 45 -9.65 3.07 -7.70
CA GLY A 45 -9.02 4.34 -8.06
C GLY A 45 -7.77 4.66 -7.24
N VAL A 46 -7.78 4.33 -5.94
CA VAL A 46 -6.62 4.49 -5.06
C VAL A 46 -5.45 3.60 -5.48
N TYR A 47 -5.72 2.33 -5.79
CA TYR A 47 -4.67 1.41 -6.26
C TYR A 47 -4.15 1.75 -7.65
N GLU A 48 -5.01 2.26 -8.54
CA GLU A 48 -4.58 2.77 -9.86
C GLU A 48 -3.66 3.98 -9.71
N TRP A 49 -4.01 4.95 -8.85
CA TRP A 49 -3.13 6.06 -8.52
C TRP A 49 -1.81 5.56 -7.92
N TYR A 50 -1.86 4.64 -6.95
CA TYR A 50 -0.66 4.10 -6.31
C TYR A 50 0.25 3.44 -7.33
N MET A 51 -0.29 2.64 -8.25
CA MET A 51 0.51 1.97 -9.28
C MET A 51 1.28 2.99 -10.13
N GLN A 52 0.61 4.03 -10.60
CA GLN A 52 1.25 5.08 -11.39
C GLN A 52 2.32 5.85 -10.60
N ALA A 53 2.02 6.16 -9.33
CA ALA A 53 2.93 6.92 -8.48
C ALA A 53 4.16 6.10 -8.06
N ALA A 54 3.97 4.82 -7.72
CA ALA A 54 5.00 3.87 -7.32
C ALA A 54 5.91 3.46 -8.48
N ALA A 55 5.38 3.40 -9.71
CA ALA A 55 6.15 3.07 -10.91
C ALA A 55 7.31 4.06 -11.19
N ARG A 56 7.28 5.26 -10.60
CA ARG A 56 8.37 6.24 -10.65
C ARG A 56 9.61 5.81 -9.85
N PHE A 57 9.44 4.92 -8.88
CA PHE A 57 10.50 4.43 -8.00
C PHE A 57 10.97 3.05 -8.43
N VAL A 58 10.03 2.11 -8.59
CA VAL A 58 10.31 0.76 -9.08
C VAL A 58 9.34 0.46 -10.22
N GLN A 59 9.86 0.31 -11.43
CA GLN A 59 9.04 0.05 -12.61
C GLN A 59 8.42 -1.36 -12.54
N PRO A 60 7.09 -1.50 -12.56
CA PRO A 60 6.46 -2.82 -12.59
C PRO A 60 6.68 -3.51 -13.96
N PRO A 61 6.76 -4.86 -13.99
CA PRO A 61 6.60 -5.61 -15.22
C PRO A 61 5.26 -5.30 -15.91
N ALA A 62 5.22 -5.40 -17.24
CA ALA A 62 4.06 -4.98 -18.04
C ALA A 62 2.75 -5.74 -17.72
N ASP A 63 2.85 -6.95 -17.18
CA ASP A 63 1.73 -7.81 -16.80
C ASP A 63 1.27 -7.62 -15.34
N VAL A 64 1.99 -6.81 -14.55
CA VAL A 64 1.67 -6.52 -13.16
C VAL A 64 0.79 -5.28 -13.06
N LYS A 65 -0.30 -5.39 -12.28
CA LYS A 65 -1.26 -4.29 -12.08
C LYS A 65 -1.40 -3.85 -10.63
N TYR A 66 -0.96 -4.68 -9.69
CA TYR A 66 -1.16 -4.44 -8.27
C TYR A 66 0.09 -4.81 -7.47
N PRO A 67 0.39 -4.05 -6.42
CA PRO A 67 1.48 -4.38 -5.51
C PRO A 67 1.12 -5.56 -4.62
N ILE A 68 2.16 -6.21 -4.11
CA ILE A 68 2.10 -7.15 -3.00
C ILE A 68 2.66 -6.42 -1.78
N TRP A 69 1.86 -6.33 -0.73
CA TRP A 69 2.27 -5.73 0.54
C TRP A 69 3.14 -6.70 1.34
N VAL A 70 4.21 -6.17 1.91
CA VAL A 70 5.19 -6.91 2.72
C VAL A 70 5.49 -6.15 4.02
N SER A 71 5.68 -6.89 5.11
CA SER A 71 6.24 -6.38 6.36
C SER A 71 7.76 -6.34 6.27
N LEU A 72 8.35 -5.32 6.89
CA LEU A 72 9.82 -5.08 6.87
C LEU A 72 10.56 -5.80 8.01
N SER A 73 9.81 -6.40 8.93
CA SER A 73 10.34 -7.23 10.02
C SER A 73 9.38 -8.42 10.25
N GLU A 74 9.90 -9.49 10.85
CA GLU A 74 9.08 -10.63 11.29
C GLU A 74 8.11 -10.22 12.41
N GLU A 75 8.51 -9.31 13.30
CA GLU A 75 7.71 -8.82 14.42
C GLU A 75 6.49 -8.00 13.94
N ASP A 76 6.66 -7.23 12.87
CA ASP A 76 5.59 -6.47 12.22
C ASP A 76 4.77 -7.32 11.23
N SER A 77 5.07 -8.62 11.13
CA SER A 77 4.34 -9.52 10.24
C SER A 77 2.93 -9.81 10.77
N ILE A 78 1.96 -9.86 9.86
CA ILE A 78 0.59 -10.22 10.20
C ILE A 78 0.58 -11.67 10.66
N GLN A 79 0.07 -11.92 11.88
CA GLN A 79 -0.05 -13.27 12.44
C GLN A 79 -0.71 -14.23 11.44
N ASN A 80 -0.14 -15.44 11.35
CA ASN A 80 -0.68 -16.42 10.42
C ASN A 80 -2.09 -16.88 10.84
N SER A 81 -2.86 -17.36 9.87
CA SER A 81 -4.19 -17.92 10.11
C SER A 81 -4.44 -19.10 9.18
N GLU A 82 -5.42 -19.93 9.53
CA GLU A 82 -5.80 -21.11 8.74
C GLU A 82 -5.98 -20.76 7.24
N GLY A 83 -5.52 -21.65 6.35
CA GLY A 83 -5.53 -21.46 4.89
C GLY A 83 -4.50 -20.46 4.35
N ASN A 84 -3.66 -19.86 5.22
CA ASN A 84 -2.63 -18.91 4.83
C ASN A 84 -1.23 -19.40 5.19
N THR A 85 -0.25 -18.82 4.52
CA THR A 85 1.16 -19.04 4.75
C THR A 85 1.89 -17.70 4.81
N ILE A 86 2.92 -17.62 5.64
CA ILE A 86 3.85 -16.50 5.65
C ILE A 86 5.08 -16.91 4.84
N LEU A 87 5.44 -16.06 3.87
CA LEU A 87 6.66 -16.20 3.09
C LEU A 87 7.69 -15.21 3.62
N GLU A 88 8.89 -15.70 3.95
CA GLU A 88 10.09 -14.87 4.04
C GLU A 88 10.73 -14.80 2.65
N ILE A 89 11.02 -13.58 2.20
CA ILE A 89 11.50 -13.28 0.85
C ILE A 89 12.76 -12.44 0.97
N GLU A 90 13.83 -12.85 0.29
CA GLU A 90 15.06 -12.09 0.13
C GLU A 90 15.16 -11.55 -1.30
N LEU A 91 15.10 -10.22 -1.45
CA LEU A 91 15.14 -9.53 -2.74
C LEU A 91 16.18 -8.40 -2.75
N ASP A 92 16.46 -7.85 -3.93
CA ASP A 92 17.30 -6.65 -4.05
C ASP A 92 16.56 -5.42 -3.52
N GLU A 93 17.26 -4.56 -2.77
CA GLU A 93 16.67 -3.36 -2.15
C GLU A 93 16.01 -2.42 -3.18
N ASP A 94 16.48 -2.42 -4.42
CA ASP A 94 15.92 -1.63 -5.53
C ASP A 94 14.59 -2.18 -6.09
N GLN A 95 14.13 -3.34 -5.62
CA GLN A 95 12.82 -3.91 -5.95
C GLN A 95 11.76 -3.62 -4.88
N LEU A 96 12.17 -3.06 -3.73
CA LEU A 96 11.32 -2.76 -2.60
C LEU A 96 10.95 -1.27 -2.58
N ILE A 97 9.66 -0.97 -2.47
CA ILE A 97 9.18 0.39 -2.20
C ILE A 97 8.71 0.44 -0.76
N VAL A 98 9.36 1.27 0.06
CA VAL A 98 8.97 1.48 1.46
C VAL A 98 8.06 2.70 1.56
N VAL A 99 6.90 2.54 2.21
CA VAL A 99 5.95 3.61 2.47
C VAL A 99 5.53 3.63 3.94
N ASP A 100 5.00 4.76 4.38
CA ASP A 100 4.41 4.90 5.70
C ASP A 100 3.00 4.29 5.72
N LEU A 101 2.77 3.37 6.66
CA LEU A 101 1.52 2.63 6.80
C LEU A 101 0.34 3.54 7.16
N LEU A 102 0.56 4.56 7.98
CA LEU A 102 -0.49 5.49 8.39
C LEU A 102 -0.84 6.46 7.26
N LYS A 103 0.15 6.91 6.48
CA LYS A 103 -0.11 7.67 5.24
C LYS A 103 -0.91 6.85 4.24
N TRP A 104 -0.54 5.58 4.05
CA TRP A 104 -1.33 4.67 3.21
C TRP A 104 -2.76 4.53 3.74
N GLY A 105 -2.91 4.38 5.06
CA GLY A 105 -4.20 4.39 5.76
C GLY A 105 -5.05 5.63 5.45
N ASN A 106 -4.45 6.81 5.43
CA ASN A 106 -5.16 8.03 5.06
C ASN A 106 -5.63 8.00 3.60
N ILE A 107 -4.78 7.56 2.67
CA ILE A 107 -5.14 7.50 1.24
C ILE A 107 -6.33 6.56 1.00
N VAL A 108 -6.30 5.36 1.57
CA VAL A 108 -7.39 4.39 1.38
C VAL A 108 -8.70 4.82 2.05
N ASN A 109 -8.62 5.67 3.07
CA ASN A 109 -9.78 6.25 3.76
C ASN A 109 -10.15 7.66 3.25
N HIS A 110 -9.50 8.14 2.19
CA HIS A 110 -9.70 9.47 1.61
C HIS A 110 -9.51 10.63 2.60
N LEU A 111 -8.53 10.49 3.49
CA LEU A 111 -8.13 11.50 4.48
C LEU A 111 -6.92 12.30 4.01
N TYR A 112 -6.80 13.54 4.47
CA TYR A 112 -5.66 14.40 4.14
C TYR A 112 -4.36 13.90 4.78
N ILE A 113 -3.25 13.94 4.04
CA ILE A 113 -1.90 13.67 4.57
C ILE A 113 -1.21 15.01 4.88
N PRO A 114 -1.05 15.40 6.16
CA PRO A 114 -0.42 16.66 6.51
C PRO A 114 1.07 16.67 6.17
N LYS A 115 1.56 17.82 5.71
CA LYS A 115 3.00 18.06 5.50
C LYS A 115 3.75 18.20 6.83
N ASP A 116 3.17 18.96 7.75
CA ASP A 116 3.70 19.28 9.06
C ASP A 116 2.55 19.59 10.03
N LEU A 117 2.85 19.84 11.30
CA LEU A 117 1.85 20.14 12.33
C LEU A 117 1.05 21.42 12.05
N GLU A 118 1.63 22.41 11.37
CA GLU A 118 0.90 23.64 11.04
C GLU A 118 -0.05 23.43 9.87
N ASP A 119 0.39 22.74 8.81
CA ASP A 119 -0.47 22.34 7.69
C ASP A 119 -1.65 21.46 8.16
N GLN A 120 -1.42 20.57 9.14
CA GLN A 120 -2.49 19.81 9.77
C GLN A 120 -3.53 20.73 10.42
N ARG A 121 -3.08 21.71 11.23
CA ARG A 121 -3.96 22.67 11.90
C ARG A 121 -4.73 23.54 10.91
N GLU A 122 -4.07 24.01 9.85
CA GLU A 122 -4.72 24.79 8.79
C GLU A 122 -5.82 23.99 8.09
N HIS A 123 -5.54 22.72 7.79
CA HIS A 123 -6.51 21.82 7.19
C HIS A 123 -7.69 21.52 8.13
N THR A 124 -7.44 21.27 9.42
CA THR A 124 -8.51 21.10 10.42
C THR A 124 -9.39 22.35 10.53
N ARG A 125 -8.81 23.55 10.63
CA ARG A 125 -9.57 24.81 10.67
C ARG A 125 -10.41 25.03 9.41
N LEU A 126 -9.91 24.61 8.26
CA LEU A 126 -10.64 24.67 6.99
C LEU A 126 -11.90 23.81 7.07
N LEU A 127 -11.78 22.55 7.51
CA LEU A 127 -12.90 21.64 7.67
C LEU A 127 -13.92 22.14 8.71
N GLU A 128 -13.45 22.62 9.86
CA GLU A 128 -14.28 23.22 10.92
C GLU A 128 -15.10 24.41 10.43
N LYS A 129 -14.52 25.28 9.58
CA LYS A 129 -15.22 26.42 8.99
C LYS A 129 -16.43 25.99 8.14
N TYR A 130 -16.34 24.85 7.48
CA TYR A 130 -17.44 24.28 6.68
C TYR A 130 -18.33 23.32 7.48
N GLY A 131 -17.92 22.91 8.69
CA GLY A 131 -18.65 21.96 9.52
C GLY A 131 -18.70 20.55 8.93
N ILE A 132 -17.64 20.13 8.24
CA ILE A 132 -17.54 18.84 7.54
C ILE A 132 -16.26 18.10 7.95
N ASP A 133 -16.15 16.83 7.56
CA ASP A 133 -14.92 16.04 7.61
C ASP A 133 -14.35 15.77 6.21
N ASP A 134 -13.17 15.14 6.15
CA ASP A 134 -12.48 14.76 4.91
C ASP A 134 -13.34 13.86 4.02
N ILE A 135 -14.00 12.86 4.61
CA ILE A 135 -14.83 11.91 3.88
C ILE A 135 -15.98 12.66 3.18
N THR A 136 -16.66 13.55 3.91
CA THR A 136 -17.74 14.39 3.35
C THR A 136 -17.20 15.31 2.27
N ALA A 137 -16.03 15.91 2.47
CA ALA A 137 -15.41 16.77 1.47
C ALA A 137 -15.02 16.01 0.19
N PHE A 138 -14.56 14.77 0.33
CA PHE A 138 -14.10 13.93 -0.78
C PHE A 138 -15.25 13.29 -1.57
N MET A 139 -16.30 12.85 -0.86
CA MET A 139 -17.42 12.10 -1.41
C MET A 139 -18.48 12.98 -2.06
N THR A 140 -18.54 14.27 -1.72
CA THR A 140 -19.54 15.20 -2.25
C THR A 140 -18.97 16.12 -3.33
N LEU A 141 -19.83 16.62 -4.22
CA LEU A 141 -19.45 17.57 -5.27
C LEU A 141 -19.33 19.02 -4.78
N PHE A 142 -19.66 19.29 -3.51
CA PHE A 142 -19.74 20.64 -2.95
C PHE A 142 -18.37 21.23 -2.58
N TYR A 143 -17.36 20.37 -2.39
CA TYR A 143 -16.04 20.78 -1.91
C TYR A 143 -14.89 20.37 -2.86
N PRO A 144 -14.95 20.70 -4.16
CA PRO A 144 -13.97 20.23 -5.15
C PRO A 144 -12.54 20.69 -4.83
N ASN A 145 -12.38 21.86 -4.20
CA ASN A 145 -11.07 22.37 -3.80
C ASN A 145 -10.47 21.57 -2.64
N ILE A 146 -11.29 21.15 -1.66
CA ILE A 146 -10.84 20.35 -0.52
C ILE A 146 -10.53 18.93 -0.99
N LYS A 147 -11.40 18.34 -1.81
CA LYS A 147 -11.14 17.06 -2.47
C LYS A 147 -9.80 17.06 -3.22
N ARG A 148 -9.56 18.08 -4.07
CA ARG A 148 -8.29 18.20 -4.79
C ARG A 148 -7.09 18.37 -3.84
N LYS A 149 -7.25 19.09 -2.73
CA LYS A 149 -6.21 19.22 -1.69
C LYS A 149 -5.89 17.84 -1.06
N ILE A 150 -6.90 17.01 -0.80
CA ILE A 150 -6.73 15.63 -0.31
C ILE A 150 -6.00 14.78 -1.35
N GLU A 151 -6.45 14.75 -2.60
CA GLU A 151 -5.82 13.97 -3.67
C GLU A 151 -4.36 14.37 -3.91
N GLN A 152 -4.05 15.67 -3.88
CA GLN A 152 -2.68 16.17 -4.03
C GLN A 152 -1.79 15.81 -2.84
N SER A 153 -2.35 15.61 -1.65
CA SER A 153 -1.59 15.19 -0.47
C SER A 153 -1.04 13.77 -0.59
N HIS A 154 -1.62 12.93 -1.46
CA HIS A 154 -1.20 11.55 -1.65
C HIS A 154 0.26 11.42 -2.11
N GLU A 155 0.80 12.40 -2.85
CA GLU A 155 2.21 12.42 -3.26
C GLU A 155 3.16 12.32 -2.05
N ARG A 156 2.74 12.82 -0.89
CA ARG A 156 3.52 12.76 0.36
C ARG A 156 3.66 11.36 0.93
N LEU A 157 2.99 10.35 0.36
CA LEU A 157 3.20 8.95 0.71
C LEU A 157 4.67 8.55 0.63
N PHE A 158 5.37 9.10 -0.37
CA PHE A 158 6.77 8.80 -0.68
C PHE A 158 7.77 9.77 -0.02
N ASP A 159 7.29 10.72 0.79
CA ASP A 159 8.16 11.62 1.56
C ASP A 159 8.55 10.97 2.89
N ASP A 160 9.79 11.22 3.35
CA ASP A 160 10.30 10.67 4.62
C ASP A 160 9.70 11.33 5.87
N SER A 161 9.13 12.54 5.75
CA SER A 161 8.52 13.24 6.88
C SER A 161 7.17 12.65 7.24
N SER A 162 6.93 12.34 8.51
CA SER A 162 5.61 11.93 8.99
C SER A 162 5.21 12.67 10.27
N VAL A 163 3.96 13.14 10.29
CA VAL A 163 3.30 13.68 11.48
C VAL A 163 2.35 12.64 12.10
N LEU A 164 2.08 11.55 11.37
CA LEU A 164 1.09 10.54 11.74
C LEU A 164 1.71 9.41 12.59
N GLY A 165 2.99 9.08 12.35
CA GLY A 165 3.76 8.05 13.04
C GLY A 165 4.85 7.47 12.14
N GLU A 166 5.64 6.51 12.63
CA GLU A 166 6.80 5.97 11.89
C GLU A 166 6.65 4.50 11.47
N MET A 167 5.42 3.96 11.44
CA MET A 167 5.20 2.59 10.99
C MET A 167 5.42 2.48 9.47
N LYS A 168 6.35 1.63 9.06
CA LYS A 168 6.73 1.43 7.65
C LYS A 168 6.27 0.06 7.15
N VAL A 169 5.85 0.01 5.91
CA VAL A 169 5.52 -1.22 5.17
C VAL A 169 6.14 -1.16 3.80
N GLY A 170 6.39 -2.33 3.21
CA GLY A 170 6.92 -2.46 1.87
C GLY A 170 5.86 -2.83 0.86
N THR A 171 6.12 -2.49 -0.40
CA THR A 171 5.48 -3.12 -1.55
C THR A 171 6.50 -3.64 -2.53
N ILE A 172 6.16 -4.76 -3.15
CA ILE A 172 6.89 -5.38 -4.27
C ILE A 172 5.89 -5.70 -5.39
N TRP A 173 6.38 -5.86 -6.62
CA TRP A 173 5.51 -6.12 -7.77
C TRP A 173 5.19 -7.59 -8.01
N GLU A 174 6.07 -8.48 -7.57
CA GLU A 174 5.98 -9.91 -7.81
C GLU A 174 6.75 -10.67 -6.74
N ILE A 175 6.50 -11.98 -6.65
CA ILE A 175 7.31 -12.90 -5.85
C ILE A 175 7.89 -13.92 -6.80
N ARG A 176 9.20 -14.16 -6.71
CA ARG A 176 9.85 -15.25 -7.44
C ARG A 176 10.18 -16.38 -6.50
N LYS A 177 10.07 -17.62 -6.99
CA LYS A 177 10.31 -18.82 -6.17
C LYS A 177 11.71 -18.81 -5.59
N GLU A 178 12.71 -18.37 -6.35
CA GLU A 178 14.10 -18.26 -5.94
C GLU A 178 14.37 -17.22 -4.85
N TRP A 179 13.44 -16.28 -4.60
CA TRP A 179 13.57 -15.29 -3.52
C TRP A 179 13.10 -15.84 -2.18
N ILE A 180 12.34 -16.94 -2.16
CA ILE A 180 11.74 -17.46 -0.93
C ILE A 180 12.80 -18.20 -0.12
N THR A 181 13.08 -17.72 1.08
CA THR A 181 14.05 -18.32 2.02
C THR A 181 13.37 -19.21 3.05
N GLN A 182 12.13 -18.88 3.44
CA GLN A 182 11.37 -19.64 4.43
C GLN A 182 9.86 -19.57 4.18
N ILE A 183 9.15 -20.64 4.54
CA ILE A 183 7.69 -20.76 4.45
C ILE A 183 7.15 -21.23 5.82
N THR A 184 6.25 -20.47 6.41
CA THR A 184 5.57 -20.81 7.67
C THR A 184 4.08 -21.04 7.40
N ARG A 185 3.51 -22.13 7.94
CA ARG A 185 2.12 -22.54 7.79
C ARG A 185 1.41 -22.52 9.14
#